data_AF-A0A453PGH4-F1
#
_entry.id   AF-A0A453PGH4-F1
#
_cell.length_a   1.000
_cell.length_b   1.000
_cell.length_c   1.000
_cell.angle_alpha   90.00
_cell.angle_beta   90.00
_cell.angle_gamma   90.00
#
_symmetry.space_group_name_H-M   'P 1'
#
loop_
_entity.id
_entity.type
_entity.pdbx_description
1 polymer ?
#
loop_
_entity_poly.entity_id
_entity_poly.type
_entity_poly.pdbx_seq_one_letter_code
_entity_poly.pdbx_strand_id
1 'polypeptide(L)'
;QIMYCYAVNGRSATPAHLWLTGCSGEMGTQVQRIPGFDKWIIEKEAKSYLEAFADCKENLVYLTADAETVLDDLDMSKIYIIGGLVDRNRWKGITQKKAVDQGIQSAKLPIGNYLKMSSSQVLTVNQVFEIMQKFVETKDWKTAFFHVIPPRKRGEAGAANDDDSPEGAANGDLDKCLEEEVDDDDDDGDGDEEADVANKRHCFRSENGKS
;
A
#
# COMPACT_ATOMS: atom_id res chain seq x y z
N GLN A 1 9.49 -1.49 2.25
CA GLN A 1 8.20 -1.36 1.52
C GLN A 1 7.02 -1.62 2.45
N ILE A 2 6.95 -2.75 3.18
CA ILE A 2 5.83 -3.03 4.12
C ILE A 2 5.67 -1.94 5.20
N MET A 3 6.76 -1.53 5.87
CA MET A 3 6.75 -0.41 6.82
C MET A 3 6.15 0.88 6.24
N TYR A 4 6.45 1.16 4.97
CA TYR A 4 5.93 2.33 4.28
C TYR A 4 4.42 2.22 4.06
N CYS A 5 3.93 1.05 3.62
CA CYS A 5 2.50 0.81 3.49
C CYS A 5 1.77 1.03 4.81
N TYR A 6 2.30 0.50 5.93
CA TYR A 6 1.72 0.71 7.25
C TYR A 6 1.66 2.20 7.64
N ALA A 7 2.78 2.92 7.46
CA ALA A 7 2.84 4.35 7.77
C ALA A 7 1.90 5.21 6.90
N VAL A 8 1.80 4.92 5.60
CA VAL A 8 0.84 5.60 4.71
C VAL A 8 -0.59 5.29 5.11
N ASN A 9 -0.91 4.03 5.42
CA ASN A 9 -2.24 3.63 5.85
C ASN A 9 -2.67 4.38 7.12
N GLY A 10 -1.78 4.46 8.12
CA GLY A 10 -2.05 5.14 9.38
C GLY A 10 -2.22 6.67 9.27
N ARG A 11 -1.79 7.28 8.16
CA ARG A 11 -1.97 8.71 7.86
C ARG A 11 -3.12 8.99 6.91
N SER A 12 -3.72 7.97 6.30
CA SER A 12 -4.82 8.16 5.37
C SER A 12 -6.10 8.55 6.12
N ALA A 13 -6.91 9.41 5.50
CA ALA A 13 -8.23 9.76 6.03
C ALA A 13 -9.20 8.56 6.01
N THR A 14 -8.92 7.58 5.16
CA THR A 14 -9.69 6.33 5.05
C THR A 14 -8.71 5.15 5.02
N PRO A 15 -8.20 4.73 6.19
CA PRO A 15 -7.26 3.61 6.26
C PRO A 15 -7.90 2.32 5.74
N ALA A 16 -7.18 1.59 4.90
CA ALA A 16 -7.57 0.25 4.50
C ALA A 16 -7.41 -0.73 5.67
N HIS A 17 -8.24 -1.77 5.65
CA HIS A 17 -8.01 -2.95 6.48
C HIS A 17 -6.84 -3.75 5.89
N LEU A 18 -5.62 -3.48 6.36
CA LEU A 18 -4.40 -4.05 5.82
C LEU A 18 -4.11 -5.44 6.43
N TRP A 19 -3.84 -6.42 5.55
CA TRP A 19 -3.48 -7.79 5.91
C TRP A 19 -2.10 -8.15 5.38
N LEU A 20 -1.29 -8.81 6.22
CA LEU A 20 -0.05 -9.46 5.83
C LEU A 20 -0.22 -10.98 5.95
N THR A 21 -0.46 -11.63 4.82
CA THR A 21 -0.64 -13.09 4.74
C THR A 21 0.62 -13.79 4.24
N GLY A 22 0.76 -15.08 4.53
CA GLY A 22 1.91 -15.89 4.10
C GLY A 22 3.19 -15.51 4.85
N CYS A 23 3.07 -14.89 6.02
CA CYS A 23 4.20 -14.50 6.88
C CYS A 23 4.77 -15.72 7.62
N SER A 24 5.28 -16.69 6.86
CA SER A 24 5.95 -17.89 7.38
C SER A 24 7.39 -17.98 6.89
N GLY A 25 8.16 -18.91 7.48
CA GLY A 25 9.57 -19.11 7.13
C GLY A 25 10.42 -17.85 7.28
N GLU A 26 11.35 -17.65 6.34
CA GLU A 26 12.27 -16.51 6.34
C GLU A 26 11.53 -15.15 6.34
N MET A 27 10.47 -15.02 5.54
CA MET A 27 9.68 -13.79 5.50
C MET A 27 9.03 -13.48 6.85
N GLY A 28 8.46 -14.49 7.51
CA GLY A 28 7.90 -14.37 8.86
C GLY A 28 8.94 -13.92 9.88
N THR A 29 10.14 -14.49 9.85
CA THR A 29 11.25 -14.09 10.73
C THR A 29 11.70 -12.66 10.46
N GLN A 30 11.80 -12.23 9.21
CA GLN A 30 12.25 -10.88 8.87
C GLN A 30 11.23 -9.81 9.27
N VAL A 31 9.92 -10.05 9.09
CA VAL A 31 8.91 -9.06 9.51
C VAL A 31 8.86 -8.89 11.03
N GLN A 32 9.10 -9.96 11.80
CA GLN A 32 9.15 -9.88 13.26
C GLN A 32 10.33 -9.05 13.79
N ARG A 33 11.39 -8.86 13.00
CA ARG A 33 12.54 -8.01 13.36
C ARG A 33 12.28 -6.52 13.15
N ILE A 34 11.18 -6.15 12.50
CA ILE A 34 10.81 -4.76 12.31
C ILE A 34 10.43 -4.17 13.68
N PRO A 35 11.05 -3.07 14.13
CA PRO A 35 10.72 -2.45 15.41
C PRO A 35 9.24 -2.09 15.51
N GLY A 36 8.61 -2.52 16.62
CA GLY A 36 7.20 -2.27 16.90
C GLY A 36 6.20 -3.04 16.02
N PHE A 37 6.66 -3.98 15.17
CA PHE A 37 5.79 -4.75 14.28
C PHE A 37 4.69 -5.49 15.03
N ASP A 38 4.98 -6.00 16.23
CA ASP A 38 4.02 -6.62 17.15
C ASP A 38 2.86 -5.67 17.50
N LYS A 39 3.14 -4.37 17.66
CA LYS A 39 2.17 -3.33 18.03
C LYS A 39 1.38 -2.75 16.85
N TRP A 40 1.76 -3.06 15.61
CA TRP A 40 1.05 -2.53 14.45
C TRP A 40 -0.40 -3.02 14.39
N ILE A 41 -1.32 -2.09 14.13
CA ILE A 41 -2.76 -2.32 14.03
C ILE A 41 -3.10 -2.78 12.60
N ILE A 42 -2.72 -4.02 12.30
CA ILE A 42 -2.99 -4.73 11.04
C ILE A 42 -3.13 -6.23 11.32
N GLU A 43 -3.76 -6.94 10.40
CA GLU A 43 -3.89 -8.40 10.50
C GLU A 43 -2.62 -9.09 9.98
N LYS A 44 -2.17 -10.11 10.71
CA LYS A 44 -0.91 -10.84 10.45
C LYS A 44 -1.22 -12.32 10.45
N GLU A 45 -1.06 -12.98 9.31
CA GLU A 45 -1.41 -14.38 9.12
C GLU A 45 -0.24 -15.15 8.52
N ALA A 46 0.10 -16.28 9.15
CA ALA A 46 1.14 -17.17 8.67
C ALA A 46 0.66 -17.97 7.44
N LYS A 47 -0.64 -18.30 7.40
CA LYS A 47 -1.30 -18.99 6.29
C LYS A 47 -1.37 -18.11 5.03
N SER A 48 -1.57 -18.75 3.88
CA SER A 48 -1.75 -18.03 2.62
C SER A 48 -3.08 -17.25 2.61
N TYR A 49 -3.18 -16.22 1.77
CA TYR A 49 -4.44 -15.48 1.58
C TYR A 49 -5.60 -16.39 1.12
N LEU A 50 -5.32 -17.50 0.42
CA LEU A 50 -6.38 -18.44 0.03
C LEU A 50 -6.98 -19.16 1.24
N GLU A 51 -6.15 -19.49 2.22
CA GLU A 51 -6.60 -20.15 3.45
C GLU A 51 -7.22 -19.14 4.42
N ALA A 52 -6.65 -17.94 4.52
CA ALA A 52 -7.16 -16.86 5.37
C ALA A 52 -8.54 -16.37 4.93
N PHE A 53 -8.80 -16.36 3.61
CA PHE A 53 -10.05 -15.88 3.00
C PHE A 53 -10.80 -16.99 2.26
N ALA A 54 -10.74 -18.23 2.77
CA ALA A 54 -11.35 -19.39 2.12
C ALA A 54 -12.86 -19.21 1.87
N ASP A 55 -13.56 -18.58 2.82
CA ASP A 55 -15.02 -18.38 2.77
C ASP A 55 -15.47 -17.24 1.83
N CYS A 56 -14.55 -16.48 1.26
CA CYS A 56 -14.84 -15.37 0.34
C CYS A 56 -13.87 -15.33 -0.84
N LYS A 57 -13.43 -16.51 -1.30
CA LYS A 57 -12.47 -16.68 -2.40
C LYS A 57 -12.87 -15.91 -3.67
N GLU A 58 -14.17 -15.85 -3.96
CA GLU A 58 -14.76 -15.15 -5.10
C GLU A 58 -14.58 -13.62 -5.06
N ASN A 59 -14.27 -13.07 -3.89
CA ASN A 59 -13.99 -11.64 -3.69
C ASN A 59 -12.50 -11.29 -3.82
N LEU A 60 -11.63 -12.29 -3.98
CA LEU A 60 -10.19 -12.06 -4.15
C LEU A 60 -9.88 -11.58 -5.57
N VAL A 61 -9.16 -10.45 -5.65
CA VAL A 61 -8.64 -9.86 -6.88
C VAL A 61 -7.13 -9.69 -6.76
N TYR A 62 -6.36 -10.47 -7.52
CA TYR A 62 -4.90 -10.35 -7.54
C TYR A 62 -4.46 -9.22 -8.47
N LEU A 63 -3.78 -8.22 -7.93
CA LEU A 63 -3.23 -7.11 -8.70
C LEU A 63 -1.91 -7.51 -9.34
N THR A 64 -1.85 -7.43 -10.67
CA THR A 64 -0.65 -7.73 -11.44
C THR A 64 -0.61 -6.94 -12.75
N ALA A 65 0.58 -6.52 -13.17
CA ALA A 65 0.77 -5.77 -14.41
C ALA A 65 0.47 -6.60 -15.67
N ASP A 66 0.53 -7.93 -15.57
CA ASP A 66 0.33 -8.87 -16.68
C ASP A 66 -1.13 -9.30 -16.87
N ALA A 67 -2.08 -8.75 -16.09
CA ALA A 67 -3.50 -9.07 -16.23
C ALA A 67 -4.10 -8.48 -17.52
N GLU A 68 -5.08 -9.17 -18.08
CA GLU A 68 -5.85 -8.67 -19.23
C GLU A 68 -6.85 -7.59 -18.78
N THR A 69 -7.61 -7.86 -17.72
CA THR A 69 -8.60 -6.96 -17.13
C THR A 69 -7.95 -5.70 -16.54
N VAL A 70 -8.44 -4.54 -16.96
CA VAL A 70 -8.08 -3.25 -16.39
C VAL A 70 -9.01 -2.94 -15.22
N LEU A 71 -8.46 -2.41 -14.13
CA LEU A 71 -9.20 -2.01 -12.95
C LEU A 71 -9.74 -0.59 -13.12
N ASP A 72 -11.05 -0.46 -13.35
CA ASP A 72 -11.69 0.84 -13.57
C ASP A 72 -12.06 1.56 -12.26
N ASP A 73 -12.45 0.80 -11.22
CA ASP A 73 -12.78 1.32 -9.89
C ASP A 73 -12.36 0.30 -8.80
N LEU A 74 -12.32 0.76 -7.55
CA LEU A 74 -12.13 -0.08 -6.36
C LEU A 74 -13.50 -0.41 -5.74
N ASP A 75 -13.92 -1.65 -5.92
CA ASP A 75 -15.10 -2.23 -5.27
C ASP A 75 -14.74 -2.58 -3.80
N MET A 76 -15.35 -1.86 -2.86
CA MET A 76 -15.09 -2.04 -1.43
C MET A 76 -15.59 -3.37 -0.86
N SER A 77 -16.35 -4.16 -1.64
CA SER A 77 -16.71 -5.54 -1.29
C SER A 77 -15.61 -6.57 -1.65
N LYS A 78 -14.57 -6.15 -2.38
CA LYS A 78 -13.48 -7.01 -2.84
C LYS A 78 -12.25 -6.94 -1.94
N ILE A 79 -11.44 -7.99 -2.04
CA ILE A 79 -10.15 -8.11 -1.35
C ILE A 79 -9.05 -8.07 -2.40
N TYR A 80 -8.32 -6.96 -2.43
CA TYR A 80 -7.24 -6.75 -3.39
C TYR A 80 -5.91 -7.26 -2.86
N ILE A 81 -5.27 -8.15 -3.61
CA ILE A 81 -3.99 -8.78 -3.25
C ILE A 81 -2.87 -8.09 -3.99
N ILE A 82 -1.87 -7.60 -3.26
CA ILE A 82 -0.61 -7.08 -3.83
C ILE A 82 0.48 -8.12 -3.56
N GLY A 83 1.17 -8.56 -4.61
CA GLY A 83 2.28 -9.51 -4.47
C GLY A 83 3.44 -8.92 -3.67
N GLY A 84 3.75 -9.50 -2.50
CA GLY A 84 4.86 -9.10 -1.63
C GLY A 84 6.25 -9.49 -2.15
N LEU A 85 6.54 -9.24 -3.43
CA LEU A 85 7.78 -9.65 -4.10
C LEU A 85 8.54 -8.44 -4.65
N VAL A 86 9.87 -8.51 -4.62
CA VAL A 86 10.77 -7.48 -5.20
C VAL A 86 11.68 -8.16 -6.21
N ASP A 87 11.24 -8.22 -7.46
CA ASP A 87 11.96 -8.95 -8.51
C ASP A 87 12.46 -8.07 -9.67
N ARG A 88 12.16 -6.76 -9.63
CA ARG A 88 12.44 -5.82 -10.73
C ARG A 88 11.83 -6.28 -12.06
N ASN A 89 10.68 -6.96 -12.03
CA ASN A 89 10.02 -7.56 -13.18
C ASN A 89 10.87 -8.61 -13.92
N ARG A 90 11.71 -9.35 -13.19
CA ARG A 90 12.50 -10.46 -13.76
C ARG A 90 11.61 -11.66 -14.09
N TRP A 91 10.55 -11.88 -13.33
CA TRP A 91 9.65 -13.03 -13.47
C TRP A 91 8.30 -12.59 -14.04
N LYS A 92 8.32 -12.13 -15.30
CA LYS A 92 7.08 -11.72 -16.00
C LYS A 92 6.03 -12.83 -15.96
N GLY A 93 4.79 -12.47 -15.65
CA GLY A 93 3.65 -13.38 -15.62
C GLY A 93 3.55 -14.27 -14.39
N ILE A 94 4.49 -14.24 -13.44
CA ILE A 94 4.48 -15.19 -12.30
C ILE A 94 3.25 -15.05 -11.41
N THR A 95 2.86 -13.80 -11.11
CA THR A 95 1.68 -13.49 -10.29
C THR A 95 0.38 -13.69 -11.05
N GLN A 96 0.37 -13.38 -12.35
CA GLN A 96 -0.78 -13.66 -13.21
C GLN A 96 -1.04 -15.16 -13.31
N LYS A 97 0.01 -15.95 -13.59
CA LYS A 97 -0.08 -17.42 -13.60
C LYS A 97 -0.56 -17.95 -12.25
N LYS A 98 -0.05 -17.41 -11.13
CA LYS A 98 -0.49 -17.79 -9.79
C LYS A 98 -1.98 -17.54 -9.58
N ALA A 99 -2.51 -16.38 -9.97
CA ALA A 99 -3.93 -16.06 -9.86
C ALA A 99 -4.79 -17.01 -10.69
N VAL A 100 -4.38 -17.29 -11.93
CA VAL A 100 -5.05 -18.24 -12.84
C VAL A 100 -5.04 -19.66 -12.27
N ASP A 101 -3.88 -20.17 -11.87
CA ASP A 101 -3.73 -21.52 -11.32
C ASP A 101 -4.56 -21.71 -10.03
N GLN A 102 -4.80 -20.62 -9.28
CA GLN A 102 -5.62 -20.61 -8.07
C GLN A 102 -7.12 -20.38 -8.34
N GLY A 103 -7.49 -20.02 -9.58
CA GLY A 103 -8.87 -19.70 -9.96
C GLY A 103 -9.43 -18.49 -9.22
N ILE A 104 -8.64 -17.43 -9.07
CA ILE A 104 -9.09 -16.14 -8.52
C ILE A 104 -9.01 -15.05 -9.59
N GLN A 105 -9.75 -13.96 -9.39
CA GLN A 105 -9.75 -12.85 -10.32
C GLN A 105 -8.38 -12.15 -10.33
N SER A 106 -8.05 -11.51 -11.45
CA SER A 106 -6.84 -10.70 -11.58
C SER A 106 -7.14 -9.42 -12.35
N ALA A 107 -6.46 -8.33 -11.99
CA ALA A 107 -6.63 -7.04 -12.65
C ALA A 107 -5.31 -6.25 -12.64
N LYS A 108 -5.14 -5.35 -13.61
CA LYS A 108 -4.03 -4.39 -13.66
C LYS A 108 -4.54 -2.98 -13.42
N LEU A 109 -3.70 -2.14 -12.80
CA LEU A 109 -3.98 -0.72 -12.68
C LEU A 109 -4.01 -0.04 -14.07
N PRO A 110 -4.86 0.97 -14.28
CA PRO A 110 -5.02 1.65 -15.58
C PRO A 110 -3.88 2.63 -15.91
N ILE A 111 -2.64 2.36 -15.49
CA ILE A 111 -1.50 3.28 -15.60
C ILE A 111 -1.27 3.74 -17.05
N GLY A 112 -1.35 2.80 -18.01
CA GLY A 112 -1.12 3.08 -19.42
C GLY A 112 -2.11 4.07 -20.05
N ASN A 113 -3.28 4.26 -19.45
CA ASN A 113 -4.29 5.21 -19.91
C ASN A 113 -3.91 6.66 -19.58
N TYR A 114 -3.08 6.87 -18.54
CA TYR A 114 -2.76 8.20 -18.01
C TYR A 114 -1.28 8.55 -18.12
N LEU A 115 -0.39 7.57 -18.15
CA LEU A 115 1.05 7.76 -18.15
C LEU A 115 1.73 6.91 -19.22
N LYS A 116 2.36 7.59 -20.18
CA LYS A 116 3.41 7.00 -21.02
C LYS A 116 4.71 7.01 -20.20
N MET A 117 5.02 5.90 -19.54
CA MET A 117 6.25 5.81 -18.74
C MET A 117 7.47 5.70 -19.64
N SER A 118 8.56 6.41 -19.30
CA SER A 118 9.86 6.28 -19.98
C SER A 118 10.60 4.97 -19.62
N SER A 119 10.13 4.30 -18.56
CA SER A 119 10.65 3.04 -18.03
C SER A 119 9.54 1.99 -17.87
N SER A 120 9.89 0.79 -17.37
CA SER A 120 8.92 -0.28 -17.04
C SER A 120 7.72 0.25 -16.23
N GLN A 121 6.51 -0.17 -16.63
CA GLN A 121 5.25 0.13 -15.94
C GLN A 121 5.02 -0.68 -14.66
N VAL A 122 5.99 -1.54 -14.27
CA VAL A 122 5.90 -2.33 -13.04
C VAL A 122 6.25 -1.46 -11.84
N LEU A 123 5.30 -1.35 -10.92
CA LEU A 123 5.39 -0.58 -9.69
C LEU A 123 5.83 -1.46 -8.52
N THR A 124 6.41 -0.84 -7.49
CA THR A 124 6.74 -1.54 -6.23
C THR A 124 5.49 -1.72 -5.36
N VAL A 125 5.54 -2.61 -4.36
CA VAL A 125 4.41 -2.91 -3.45
C VAL A 125 3.88 -1.63 -2.81
N ASN A 126 4.79 -0.78 -2.31
CA ASN A 126 4.40 0.46 -1.66
C ASN A 126 3.75 1.46 -2.63
N GLN A 127 4.19 1.51 -3.89
CA GLN A 127 3.59 2.40 -4.89
C GLN A 127 2.18 1.96 -5.24
N VAL A 128 1.96 0.66 -5.47
CA VAL A 128 0.62 0.12 -5.73
C VAL A 128 -0.31 0.42 -4.56
N PHE A 129 0.12 0.15 -3.33
CA PHE A 129 -0.67 0.43 -2.13
C PHE A 129 -1.02 1.91 -1.99
N GLU A 130 -0.04 2.81 -2.13
CA GLU A 130 -0.26 4.25 -2.00
C GLU A 130 -1.18 4.80 -3.10
N ILE A 131 -1.06 4.29 -4.34
CA ILE A 131 -1.97 4.64 -5.44
C ILE A 131 -3.39 4.23 -5.08
N MET A 132 -3.59 3.01 -4.55
CA MET A 132 -4.91 2.56 -4.13
C MET A 132 -5.48 3.45 -3.04
N GLN A 133 -4.71 3.77 -2.00
CA GLN A 133 -5.15 4.70 -0.94
C GLN A 133 -5.52 6.08 -1.52
N LYS A 134 -4.69 6.64 -2.41
CA LYS A 134 -4.98 7.92 -3.05
C LYS A 134 -6.23 7.86 -3.92
N PHE A 135 -6.45 6.76 -4.62
CA PHE A 135 -7.66 6.58 -5.41
C PHE A 135 -8.92 6.45 -4.54
N VAL A 136 -8.84 5.83 -3.35
CA VAL A 136 -9.96 5.82 -2.40
C VAL A 136 -10.34 7.25 -1.99
N GLU A 137 -9.34 8.11 -1.76
CA GLU A 137 -9.52 9.51 -1.35
C GLU A 137 -10.04 10.40 -2.50
N THR A 138 -9.50 10.25 -3.71
CA THR A 138 -9.76 11.18 -4.83
C THR A 138 -10.78 10.69 -5.83
N LYS A 139 -10.99 9.37 -5.91
CA LYS A 139 -11.75 8.69 -6.99
C LYS A 139 -11.28 9.07 -8.40
N ASP A 140 -10.01 9.45 -8.53
CA ASP A 140 -9.39 9.79 -9.81
C ASP A 140 -8.01 9.13 -9.95
N TRP A 141 -7.89 8.24 -10.93
CA TRP A 141 -6.67 7.51 -11.21
C TRP A 141 -5.52 8.43 -11.65
N LYS A 142 -5.81 9.48 -12.44
CA LYS A 142 -4.76 10.41 -12.90
C LYS A 142 -4.10 11.08 -11.70
N THR A 143 -4.88 11.64 -10.79
CA THR A 143 -4.40 12.27 -9.55
C THR A 143 -3.63 11.27 -8.69
N ALA A 144 -4.14 10.05 -8.50
CA ALA A 144 -3.45 9.03 -7.72
C ALA A 144 -2.08 8.65 -8.32
N PHE A 145 -2.01 8.47 -9.64
CA PHE A 145 -0.75 8.17 -10.32
C PHE A 145 0.24 9.34 -10.25
N PHE A 146 -0.23 10.58 -10.45
CA PHE A 146 0.62 11.76 -10.42
C PHE A 146 1.06 12.13 -8.99
N HIS A 147 0.33 11.71 -7.97
CA HIS A 147 0.79 11.82 -6.59
C HIS A 147 1.99 10.89 -6.32
N VAL A 148 1.90 9.63 -6.74
CA VAL A 148 2.84 8.57 -6.32
C VAL A 148 4.02 8.37 -7.28
N ILE A 149 3.82 8.59 -8.59
CA ILE A 149 4.84 8.34 -9.61
C ILE A 149 5.62 9.64 -9.87
N PRO A 150 6.94 9.72 -9.59
CA PRO A 150 7.69 10.96 -9.74
C PRO A 150 7.73 11.49 -11.19
N PRO A 151 7.80 12.82 -11.41
CA PRO A 151 7.79 13.44 -12.74
C PRO A 151 8.82 12.86 -13.71
N ARG A 152 10.04 12.58 -13.26
CA ARG A 152 11.11 11.97 -14.09
C ARG A 152 10.78 10.62 -14.72
N LYS A 153 9.75 9.92 -14.20
CA LYS A 153 9.26 8.63 -14.75
C LYS A 153 8.06 8.80 -15.67
N ARG A 154 7.42 9.98 -15.64
CA ARG A 154 6.34 10.36 -16.55
C ARG A 154 7.02 10.78 -17.86
N GLY A 155 6.72 10.11 -18.96
CA GLY A 155 7.20 10.54 -20.28
C GLY A 155 6.63 11.93 -20.65
N GLU A 156 7.09 12.48 -21.76
CA GLU A 156 6.85 13.88 -22.20
C GLU A 156 5.38 14.29 -22.40
N ALA A 157 4.40 13.41 -22.13
CA ALA A 157 2.97 13.70 -22.23
C ALA A 157 2.39 14.55 -21.07
N GLY A 158 3.23 15.07 -20.17
CA GLY A 158 2.81 15.87 -19.00
C GLY A 158 3.05 17.38 -19.12
N ALA A 159 3.46 17.90 -20.27
CA ALA A 159 3.85 19.32 -20.41
C ALA A 159 2.78 20.22 -21.08
N ALA A 160 1.52 19.78 -21.20
CA ALA A 160 0.46 20.61 -21.74
C ALA A 160 -0.79 20.56 -20.84
N ASN A 161 -1.06 21.71 -20.21
CA ASN A 161 -2.24 22.09 -19.43
C ASN A 161 -2.20 21.76 -17.92
N ASP A 162 -1.27 22.38 -17.20
CA ASP A 162 -1.43 22.68 -15.77
C ASP A 162 -1.40 24.23 -15.63
N ASP A 163 -2.54 24.87 -15.88
CA ASP A 163 -2.86 26.21 -15.37
C ASP A 163 -3.97 26.06 -14.34
N ASP A 164 -3.61 25.54 -13.18
CA ASP A 164 -4.27 25.80 -11.90
C ASP A 164 -3.26 25.53 -10.79
N SER A 165 -2.55 26.59 -10.39
CA SER A 165 -1.70 26.57 -9.20
C SER A 165 -2.55 26.92 -7.98
N PRO A 166 -2.34 26.22 -6.86
CA PRO A 166 -2.22 26.91 -5.59
C PRO A 166 -0.75 26.89 -5.16
N GLU A 167 -0.22 28.09 -4.97
CA GLU A 167 1.11 28.36 -4.43
C GLU A 167 1.30 27.76 -3.03
N GLY A 168 2.50 27.20 -2.79
CA GLY A 168 3.12 27.20 -1.47
C GLY A 168 3.23 25.85 -0.77
N ALA A 169 4.37 25.16 -0.93
CA ALA A 169 5.24 24.77 0.19
C ALA A 169 6.47 23.97 -0.31
N ALA A 170 7.62 24.59 -0.09
CA ALA A 170 9.00 24.12 -0.06
C ALA A 170 9.31 22.62 -0.33
N ASN A 171 10.21 22.43 -1.30
CA ASN A 171 11.08 21.27 -1.45
C ASN A 171 11.91 21.05 -0.17
N GLY A 172 11.95 19.81 0.32
CA GLY A 172 12.88 19.36 1.35
C GLY A 172 13.46 18.00 0.99
N ASP A 173 14.70 18.01 0.50
CA ASP A 173 15.61 16.86 0.42
C ASP A 173 15.64 16.13 1.77
N LEU A 174 15.27 14.85 1.78
CA LEU A 174 15.67 13.94 2.87
C LEU A 174 16.71 12.97 2.31
N ASP A 175 17.94 13.46 2.26
CA ASP A 175 19.13 12.62 2.37
C ASP A 175 20.15 13.33 3.26
N LYS A 176 20.76 12.56 4.16
CA LYS A 176 21.64 12.93 5.31
C LYS A 176 20.93 13.23 6.64
N CYS A 177 21.11 12.30 7.58
CA CYS A 177 21.85 12.54 8.83
C CYS A 177 21.95 11.20 9.58
N LEU A 178 23.07 10.52 9.40
CA LEU A 178 23.62 9.62 10.40
C LEU A 178 24.84 10.33 11.00
N GLU A 179 24.99 10.11 12.30
CA GLU A 179 26.11 10.46 13.20
C GLU A 179 25.89 11.69 14.09
N GLU A 180 26.32 11.45 15.36
CA GLU A 180 26.48 12.32 16.53
C GLU A 180 25.28 12.44 17.48
N GLU A 181 25.43 12.36 18.81
CA GLU A 181 26.37 11.73 19.75
C GLU A 181 25.53 11.35 20.99
N VAL A 182 26.06 10.48 21.84
CA VAL A 182 25.45 10.10 23.12
C VAL A 182 25.87 11.12 24.16
N ASP A 183 24.92 11.79 24.82
CA ASP A 183 25.11 12.35 26.15
C ASP A 183 23.80 12.20 26.94
N ASP A 184 23.95 11.58 28.12
CA ASP A 184 22.96 11.35 29.15
C ASP A 184 22.51 12.67 29.80
N ASP A 185 21.22 12.78 30.15
CA ASP A 185 20.79 13.32 31.45
C ASP A 185 19.26 13.12 31.65
N ASP A 186 18.92 12.67 32.86
CA ASP A 186 17.61 12.29 33.39
C ASP A 186 16.60 13.46 33.46
N ASP A 187 15.31 13.20 33.18
CA ASP A 187 14.20 13.83 33.92
C ASP A 187 12.88 13.03 33.77
N ASP A 188 12.25 12.75 34.91
CA ASP A 188 11.00 12.00 35.09
C ASP A 188 9.76 12.88 34.80
N GLY A 189 8.79 12.36 34.05
CA GLY A 189 7.50 13.03 33.86
C GLY A 189 6.42 12.15 33.22
N ASP A 190 5.63 11.50 34.07
CA ASP A 190 4.44 10.70 33.77
C ASP A 190 3.26 11.55 33.25
N GLY A 191 2.48 11.04 32.28
CA GLY A 191 1.22 11.67 31.86
C GLY A 191 0.68 11.34 30.46
N ASP A 192 -0.27 10.41 30.40
CA ASP A 192 -1.44 10.35 29.49
C ASP A 192 -1.26 10.16 27.96
N GLU A 193 -1.04 8.90 27.52
CA GLU A 193 -1.22 8.46 26.11
C GLU A 193 -2.38 7.46 25.87
N GLU A 194 -3.21 7.16 26.88
CA GLU A 194 -4.18 6.05 26.78
C GLU A 194 -5.46 6.37 25.97
N ALA A 195 -5.75 7.65 25.71
CA ALA A 195 -7.04 8.05 25.11
C ALA A 195 -7.12 7.89 23.58
N ASP A 196 -6.00 7.99 22.85
CA ASP A 196 -6.00 8.00 21.38
C ASP A 196 -6.04 6.60 20.75
N VAL A 197 -5.53 5.59 21.49
CA VAL A 197 -5.51 4.18 21.06
C VAL A 197 -6.91 3.56 21.13
N ALA A 198 -7.73 3.97 22.10
CA ALA A 198 -9.09 3.45 22.29
C ALA A 198 -10.04 3.89 21.17
N ASN A 199 -9.91 5.13 20.68
CA ASN A 199 -10.79 5.66 19.66
C ASN A 199 -10.56 4.99 18.28
N LYS A 200 -9.30 4.68 17.95
CA LYS A 200 -8.98 3.90 16.73
C LYS A 200 -9.50 2.47 16.78
N ARG A 201 -9.50 1.82 17.95
CA ARG A 201 -10.10 0.48 18.11
C ARG A 201 -11.63 0.49 17.98
N HIS A 202 -12.29 1.59 18.33
CA HIS A 202 -13.75 1.69 18.28
C HIS A 202 -14.27 1.81 16.84
N CYS A 203 -13.58 2.56 15.97
CA CYS A 203 -13.93 2.62 14.55
C CYS A 203 -13.84 1.25 13.85
N PHE A 204 -12.89 0.39 14.23
CA PHE A 204 -12.75 -0.96 13.66
C PHE A 204 -13.87 -1.95 14.02
N ARG A 205 -14.63 -1.70 15.10
CA ARG A 205 -15.66 -2.66 15.58
C ARG A 205 -17.09 -2.32 15.14
N SER A 206 -17.36 -1.11 14.68
CA SER A 206 -18.75 -0.67 14.41
C SER A 206 -19.34 -1.17 13.08
N GLU A 207 -18.55 -1.73 12.16
CA GLU A 207 -19.08 -2.18 10.85
C GLU A 207 -19.50 -3.66 10.80
N ASN A 208 -19.20 -4.47 11.83
CA ASN A 208 -19.58 -5.89 11.87
C ASN A 208 -20.83 -6.18 12.72
N GLY A 209 -21.76 -5.23 12.82
CA GLY A 209 -22.97 -5.44 13.63
C GLY A 209 -24.15 -4.61 13.18
N LYS A 210 -24.90 -5.10 12.20
CA LYS A 210 -26.37 -5.20 12.26
C LYS A 210 -26.91 -6.05 11.11
N SER A 211 -27.63 -7.09 11.50
CA SER A 211 -28.61 -7.86 10.73
C SER A 211 -29.73 -7.00 10.17
#